data_AF-A0A354H170-F1
#
_entry.id   AF-A0A354H170-F1
#
_cell.length_a   1.000
_cell.length_b   1.000
_cell.length_c   1.000
_cell.angle_alpha   90.00
_cell.angle_beta   90.00
_cell.angle_gamma   90.00
#
_symmetry.space_group_name_H-M   'P 1'
#
loop_
_entity.id
_entity.type
_entity.pdbx_description
1 polymer ?
#
loop_
_entity_poly.entity_id
_entity_poly.type
_entity_poly.pdbx_seq_one_letter_code
_entity_poly.pdbx_strand_id
1 'polypeptide(L)'
;MKLRIVSIVAGLTLIAAGVTVSGSYSAPRQYYSGWNKSPKHSYYYREYYYKPADDYAGYKHQYVMYYPEKPKHYYYYNPYQKTYWGRCPVQTNGKGQYSELAEKDRKASLSDIPEEAFPAPGAMPHVPGAIDGVAMDLPPDNLPPEGSPAEAP
;
A
#
# COMPACT_ATOMS: atom_id res chain seq x y z
N MET A 1 53.74 -15.01 66.82
CA MET A 1 52.52 -15.82 67.03
C MET A 1 51.40 -15.24 66.17
N LYS A 2 50.88 -16.04 65.23
CA LYS A 2 49.57 -15.96 64.55
C LYS A 2 49.24 -14.76 63.63
N LEU A 3 49.45 -15.04 62.34
CA LEU A 3 48.67 -14.68 61.15
C LEU A 3 47.16 -14.46 61.40
N ARG A 4 46.57 -13.43 60.79
CA ARG A 4 45.16 -13.43 60.34
C ARG A 4 45.02 -12.71 58.99
N ILE A 5 44.88 -13.53 57.96
CA ILE A 5 44.41 -13.16 56.62
C ILE A 5 42.89 -13.01 56.72
N VAL A 6 42.35 -11.88 56.26
CA VAL A 6 40.94 -11.74 55.92
C VAL A 6 40.89 -11.10 54.54
N SER A 7 40.76 -11.93 53.50
CA SER A 7 40.52 -11.50 52.14
C SER A 7 39.05 -11.12 51.99
N ILE A 8 38.77 -9.82 51.81
CA ILE A 8 37.43 -9.36 51.44
C ILE A 8 37.35 -9.34 49.92
N VAL A 9 36.53 -10.25 49.39
CA VAL A 9 36.12 -10.30 47.99
C VAL A 9 35.11 -9.18 47.76
N ALA A 10 35.46 -8.20 46.93
CA ALA A 10 34.51 -7.23 46.39
C ALA A 10 34.49 -7.35 44.86
N GLY A 11 33.66 -8.27 44.36
CA GLY A 11 33.38 -8.41 42.94
C GLY A 11 32.50 -7.26 42.48
N LEU A 12 33.09 -6.30 41.76
CA LEU A 12 32.38 -5.21 41.11
C LEU A 12 31.61 -5.80 39.91
N THR A 13 30.30 -6.01 40.06
CA THR A 13 29.42 -6.42 38.96
C THR A 13 29.05 -5.17 38.15
N LEU A 14 29.65 -5.02 36.97
CA LEU A 14 29.19 -4.06 35.96
C LEU A 14 27.79 -4.49 35.50
N ILE A 15 26.76 -3.77 35.92
CA ILE A 15 25.44 -3.84 35.30
C ILE A 15 25.50 -2.93 34.07
N ALA A 16 25.81 -3.50 32.91
CA ALA A 16 25.58 -2.83 31.64
C ALA A 16 24.06 -2.73 31.44
N ALA A 17 23.48 -1.58 31.77
CA ALA A 17 22.12 -1.23 31.37
C ALA A 17 22.11 -1.12 29.84
N GLY A 18 21.67 -2.20 29.18
CA GLY A 18 21.40 -2.18 27.76
C GLY A 18 20.31 -1.16 27.47
N VAL A 19 20.70 -0.02 26.89
CA VAL A 19 19.75 0.90 26.25
C VAL A 19 19.16 0.12 25.08
N THR A 20 17.94 -0.38 25.24
CA THR A 20 17.14 -0.83 24.11
C THR A 20 16.75 0.42 23.34
N VAL A 21 17.48 0.72 22.28
CA VAL A 21 17.00 1.65 21.26
C VAL A 21 15.79 0.97 20.62
N SER A 22 14.60 1.30 21.11
CA SER A 22 13.35 0.97 20.43
C SER A 22 13.33 1.77 19.14
N GLY A 23 13.94 1.24 18.08
CA GLY A 23 13.76 1.73 16.73
C GLY A 23 12.26 1.71 16.46
N SER A 24 11.66 2.89 16.37
CA SER A 24 10.26 3.04 16.04
C SER A 24 10.08 2.47 14.63
N TYR A 25 9.56 1.25 14.52
CA TYR A 25 9.08 0.71 13.25
C TYR A 25 7.88 1.56 12.83
N SER A 26 8.14 2.69 12.18
CA SER A 26 7.09 3.51 11.59
C SER A 26 6.52 2.72 10.42
N ALA A 27 5.27 2.27 10.56
CA ALA A 27 4.56 1.60 9.48
C ALA A 27 4.52 2.53 8.24
N PRO A 28 4.65 1.98 7.02
CA PRO A 28 4.83 2.78 5.80
C PRO A 28 3.63 3.69 5.53
N ARG A 29 3.84 4.85 4.93
CA ARG A 29 2.78 5.81 4.60
C ARG A 29 1.67 5.20 3.73
N GLN A 30 2.09 4.37 2.79
CA GLN A 30 1.27 3.73 1.78
C GLN A 30 1.96 2.45 1.30
N TYR A 31 1.19 1.48 0.80
CA TYR A 31 1.70 0.25 0.21
C TYR A 31 0.61 -0.49 -0.57
N TYR A 32 1.02 -1.40 -1.46
CA TYR A 32 0.13 -2.30 -2.17
C TYR A 32 0.22 -3.72 -1.57
N SER A 33 -0.92 -4.39 -1.42
CA SER A 33 -0.96 -5.81 -1.06
C SER A 33 -0.63 -6.71 -2.26
N GLY A 34 -0.54 -8.02 -1.99
CA GLY A 34 -0.51 -9.04 -3.02
C GLY A 34 -1.81 -9.13 -3.81
N TRP A 35 -1.77 -9.86 -4.92
CA TRP A 35 -2.95 -10.09 -5.75
C TRP A 35 -3.90 -11.11 -5.13
N ASN A 36 -5.19 -10.78 -5.14
CA ASN A 36 -6.30 -11.64 -4.79
C ASN A 36 -7.14 -11.93 -6.03
N LYS A 37 -7.62 -13.17 -6.19
CA LYS A 37 -8.58 -13.54 -7.23
C LYS A 37 -10.00 -13.37 -6.69
N SER A 38 -10.88 -12.73 -7.47
CA SER A 38 -12.31 -12.68 -7.08
C SER A 38 -12.92 -14.08 -7.10
N PRO A 39 -13.62 -14.51 -6.04
CA PRO A 39 -14.24 -15.84 -6.00
C PRO A 39 -15.45 -15.95 -6.94
N LYS A 40 -16.07 -14.82 -7.32
CA LYS A 40 -17.30 -14.77 -8.12
C LYS A 40 -17.11 -14.24 -9.53
N HIS A 41 -15.97 -13.60 -9.81
CA HIS A 41 -15.72 -12.88 -11.06
C HIS A 41 -14.35 -13.23 -11.61
N SER A 42 -14.12 -12.98 -12.90
CA SER A 42 -12.86 -13.27 -13.59
C SER A 42 -11.75 -12.25 -13.30
N TYR A 43 -12.00 -11.21 -12.51
CA TYR A 43 -11.03 -10.18 -12.19
C TYR A 43 -10.15 -10.54 -10.99
N TYR A 44 -8.99 -9.90 -10.95
CA TYR A 44 -8.06 -9.89 -9.83
C TYR A 44 -8.10 -8.51 -9.17
N TYR A 45 -7.80 -8.45 -7.88
CA TYR A 45 -7.72 -7.19 -7.17
C TYR A 45 -6.58 -7.23 -6.15
N ARG A 46 -6.04 -6.06 -5.84
CA ARG A 46 -5.18 -5.84 -4.68
C ARG A 46 -5.63 -4.58 -3.97
N GLU A 47 -5.31 -4.49 -2.70
CA GLU A 47 -5.57 -3.30 -1.90
C GLU A 47 -4.38 -2.36 -2.00
N TYR A 48 -4.68 -1.09 -2.28
CA TYR A 48 -3.74 0.01 -2.05
C TYR A 48 -4.09 0.63 -0.70
N TYR A 49 -3.22 0.43 0.29
CA TYR A 49 -3.36 0.98 1.64
C TYR A 49 -2.64 2.31 1.74
N TYR A 50 -3.24 3.27 2.42
CA TYR A 50 -2.65 4.59 2.64
C TYR A 50 -3.14 5.24 3.95
N LYS A 51 -2.31 6.12 4.48
CA LYS A 51 -2.66 7.05 5.56
C LYS A 51 -2.92 8.43 4.97
N PRO A 52 -4.06 9.10 5.26
CA PRO A 52 -4.31 10.47 4.79
C PRO A 52 -3.48 11.55 5.53
N ALA A 53 -3.04 11.29 6.76
CA ALA A 53 -2.23 12.21 7.59
C ALA A 53 -1.24 11.37 8.41
N ASP A 54 -0.03 11.87 8.71
CA ASP A 54 1.06 11.03 9.27
C ASP A 54 0.75 10.46 10.65
N ASP A 55 -0.08 11.18 11.40
CA ASP A 55 -0.65 10.81 12.69
C ASP A 55 -1.91 9.93 12.57
N TYR A 56 -2.35 9.58 11.36
CA TYR A 56 -3.52 8.73 11.16
C TYR A 56 -3.24 7.30 11.68
N ALA A 57 -4.01 6.89 12.68
CA ALA A 57 -3.75 5.68 13.47
C ALA A 57 -3.87 4.36 12.68
N GLY A 58 -4.62 4.34 11.58
CA GLY A 58 -4.87 3.13 10.78
C GLY A 58 -4.50 3.29 9.32
N TYR A 59 -5.15 2.54 8.44
CA TYR A 59 -5.08 2.72 7.00
C TYR A 59 -6.48 2.83 6.40
N LYS A 60 -6.61 3.66 5.38
CA LYS A 60 -7.68 3.53 4.39
C LYS A 60 -7.18 2.67 3.24
N HIS A 61 -8.09 2.16 2.41
CA HIS A 61 -7.69 1.44 1.21
C HIS A 61 -8.54 1.78 -0.01
N GLN A 62 -7.96 1.54 -1.18
CA GLN A 62 -8.64 1.49 -2.48
C GLN A 62 -8.46 0.08 -3.05
N TYR A 63 -9.37 -0.35 -3.90
CA TYR A 63 -9.15 -1.56 -4.70
C TYR A 63 -8.51 -1.20 -6.03
N VAL A 64 -7.45 -1.92 -6.37
CA VAL A 64 -6.77 -1.85 -7.66
C VAL A 64 -7.10 -3.12 -8.40
N MET A 65 -7.87 -2.99 -9.47
CA MET A 65 -8.49 -4.11 -10.15
C MET A 65 -7.81 -4.36 -11.49
N TYR A 66 -7.57 -5.64 -11.79
CA TYR A 66 -7.09 -6.11 -13.08
C TYR A 66 -8.12 -7.04 -13.70
N TYR A 67 -8.51 -6.71 -14.94
CA TYR A 67 -9.44 -7.50 -15.72
C TYR A 67 -8.67 -8.17 -16.86
N PRO A 68 -8.54 -9.52 -16.89
CA PRO A 68 -7.88 -10.22 -17.99
C PRO A 68 -8.47 -9.90 -19.37
N GLU A 69 -9.78 -9.62 -19.43
CA GLU A 69 -10.49 -9.20 -20.66
C GLU A 69 -10.14 -7.77 -21.10
N LYS A 70 -9.59 -6.94 -20.21
CA LYS A 70 -9.13 -5.56 -20.48
C LYS A 70 -7.69 -5.37 -19.98
N PRO A 71 -6.71 -6.10 -20.54
CA PRO A 71 -5.40 -6.33 -19.92
C PRO A 71 -4.45 -5.11 -19.93
N LYS A 72 -4.87 -3.99 -20.53
CA LYS A 72 -4.02 -2.81 -20.71
C LYS A 72 -3.88 -1.95 -19.45
N HIS A 73 -4.86 -2.00 -18.54
CA HIS A 73 -4.95 -1.06 -17.43
C HIS A 73 -5.26 -1.74 -16.09
N TYR A 74 -4.76 -1.13 -15.01
CA TYR A 74 -5.31 -1.29 -13.66
C TYR A 74 -6.34 -0.21 -13.41
N TYR A 75 -7.47 -0.58 -12.80
CA TYR A 75 -8.58 0.33 -12.49
C TYR A 75 -8.68 0.53 -10.99
N TYR A 76 -8.82 1.78 -10.55
CA TYR A 76 -8.90 2.12 -9.13
C TYR A 76 -10.35 2.34 -8.73
N TYR A 77 -10.77 1.62 -7.70
CA TYR A 77 -12.12 1.64 -7.15
C TYR A 77 -12.10 2.07 -5.69
N ASN A 78 -12.95 3.05 -5.37
CA ASN A 78 -13.12 3.59 -4.04
C ASN A 78 -14.22 2.83 -3.29
N PRO A 79 -13.89 2.02 -2.26
CA PRO A 79 -14.89 1.26 -1.52
C PRO A 79 -15.81 2.15 -0.68
N TYR A 80 -15.36 3.35 -0.30
CA TYR A 80 -16.12 4.30 0.52
C TYR A 80 -17.17 5.05 -0.30
N GLN A 81 -16.82 5.45 -1.53
CA GLN A 81 -17.75 6.11 -2.46
C GLN A 81 -18.47 5.13 -3.39
N LYS A 82 -18.02 3.88 -3.43
CA LYS A 82 -18.49 2.81 -4.32
C LYS A 82 -18.41 3.17 -5.80
N THR A 83 -17.29 3.76 -6.21
CA THR A 83 -17.08 4.22 -7.59
C THR A 83 -15.66 3.99 -8.07
N TYR A 84 -15.49 3.72 -9.36
CA TYR A 84 -14.20 3.87 -10.02
C TYR A 84 -13.84 5.34 -10.15
N TRP A 85 -12.56 5.66 -9.98
CA TRP A 85 -12.08 7.04 -9.99
C TRP A 85 -10.86 7.28 -10.88
N GLY A 86 -10.28 6.22 -11.44
CA GLY A 86 -9.23 6.36 -12.45
C GLY A 86 -8.62 5.03 -12.85
N ARG A 87 -7.58 5.11 -13.68
CA ARG A 87 -6.82 3.96 -14.14
C ARG A 87 -5.36 4.32 -14.41
N CYS A 88 -4.50 3.32 -14.43
CA CYS A 88 -3.14 3.45 -14.93
C CYS A 88 -2.81 2.28 -15.87
N PRO A 89 -1.80 2.40 -16.75
CA PRO A 89 -1.27 1.26 -17.47
C PRO A 89 -0.75 0.17 -16.52
N VAL A 90 -0.82 -1.09 -16.95
CA VAL A 90 -0.29 -2.24 -16.20
C VAL A 90 1.23 -2.18 -16.04
N GLN A 91 1.92 -1.58 -17.00
CA GLN A 91 3.37 -1.38 -16.97
C GLN A 91 3.65 0.11 -16.91
N THR A 92 4.17 0.55 -15.78
CA THR A 92 4.51 1.96 -15.55
C THR A 92 5.95 2.26 -15.94
N ASN A 93 6.84 1.25 -16.00
CA ASN A 93 8.28 1.44 -16.25
C ASN A 93 8.88 2.49 -15.29
N GLY A 94 8.39 2.53 -14.04
CA GLY A 94 8.77 3.52 -13.05
C GLY A 94 8.26 4.94 -13.29
N LYS A 95 7.31 5.16 -14.23
CA LYS A 95 6.73 6.46 -14.54
C LYS A 95 5.28 6.56 -14.09
N GLY A 96 4.95 7.63 -13.37
CA GLY A 96 3.56 7.97 -13.05
C GLY A 96 2.74 8.21 -14.31
N GLN A 97 1.78 7.33 -14.58
CA GLN A 97 0.86 7.42 -15.69
C GLN A 97 -0.55 7.12 -15.19
N TYR A 98 -1.30 8.16 -14.86
CA TYR A 98 -2.64 8.03 -14.29
C TYR A 98 -3.67 8.82 -15.07
N SER A 99 -4.79 8.19 -15.39
CA SER A 99 -5.97 8.83 -15.99
C SER A 99 -7.05 8.95 -14.92
N GLU A 100 -7.12 10.11 -14.27
CA GLU A 100 -8.14 10.38 -13.25
C GLU A 100 -9.48 10.75 -13.89
N LEU A 101 -10.55 10.08 -13.46
CA LEU A 101 -11.90 10.39 -13.92
C LEU A 101 -12.39 11.68 -13.27
N ALA A 102 -13.01 12.54 -14.08
CA ALA A 102 -13.82 13.65 -13.58
C ALA A 102 -14.95 13.11 -12.68
N GLU A 103 -15.30 13.84 -11.61
CA GLU A 103 -16.24 13.36 -10.59
C GLU A 103 -17.59 12.90 -11.18
N LYS A 104 -18.11 13.62 -12.18
CA LYS A 104 -19.37 13.30 -12.86
C LYS A 104 -19.37 11.93 -13.58
N ASP A 105 -18.18 11.49 -13.99
CA ASP A 105 -17.97 10.26 -14.76
C ASP A 105 -17.58 9.07 -13.87
N ARG A 106 -17.40 9.29 -12.56
CA ARG A 106 -17.16 8.22 -11.58
C ARG A 106 -18.44 7.41 -11.38
N LYS A 107 -18.42 6.13 -11.72
CA LYS A 107 -19.55 5.20 -11.61
C LYS A 107 -19.20 3.96 -10.82
N ALA A 108 -20.23 3.27 -10.33
CA ALA A 108 -20.08 2.03 -9.57
C ALA A 108 -19.62 0.84 -10.44
N SER A 109 -20.02 0.81 -11.71
CA SER A 109 -19.58 -0.21 -12.67
C SER A 109 -18.65 0.38 -13.72
N LEU A 110 -17.59 -0.34 -14.05
CA LEU A 110 -16.68 0.03 -15.12
C LEU A 110 -17.35 -0.03 -16.50
N SER A 111 -18.42 -0.82 -16.67
CA SER A 111 -19.22 -0.85 -17.90
C SER A 111 -19.94 0.47 -18.19
N ASP A 112 -20.20 1.26 -17.14
CA ASP A 112 -20.99 2.48 -17.22
C ASP A 112 -20.10 3.72 -17.45
N ILE A 113 -18.78 3.51 -17.56
CA ILE A 113 -17.78 4.54 -17.76
C ILE A 113 -17.30 4.42 -19.21
N PRO A 114 -17.65 5.37 -20.09
CA PRO A 114 -17.20 5.32 -21.48
C PRO A 114 -15.68 5.47 -21.54
N GLU A 115 -15.06 4.87 -22.55
CA GLU A 115 -13.59 4.88 -22.70
C GLU A 115 -13.05 6.32 -22.81
N GLU A 116 -13.83 7.21 -23.45
CA GLU A 116 -13.52 8.63 -23.65
C GLU A 116 -13.60 9.45 -22.35
N ALA A 117 -14.22 8.93 -21.28
CA ALA A 117 -14.21 9.61 -19.98
C ALA A 117 -12.85 9.52 -19.29
N PHE A 118 -11.99 8.56 -19.69
CA PHE A 118 -10.62 8.48 -19.17
C PHE A 118 -9.73 9.46 -19.93
N PRO A 119 -9.21 10.52 -19.27
CA PRO A 119 -8.35 11.48 -19.93
C PRO A 119 -6.98 10.87 -20.29
N ALA A 120 -6.20 11.59 -21.07
CA ALA A 120 -4.81 11.22 -21.33
C ALA A 120 -4.04 11.04 -20.00
N PRO A 121 -3.19 9.99 -19.87
CA PRO A 121 -2.44 9.76 -18.65
C PRO A 121 -1.54 10.95 -18.28
N GLY A 122 -1.63 11.37 -17.02
CA GLY A 122 -0.78 12.38 -16.40
C GLY A 122 0.01 11.82 -15.21
N ALA A 123 0.46 12.72 -14.33
CA ALA A 123 1.15 12.35 -13.09
C ALA A 123 0.23 11.53 -12.16
N MET A 124 0.83 10.79 -11.22
CA MET A 124 0.05 10.11 -10.18
C MET A 124 -0.70 11.13 -9.33
N PRO A 125 -1.97 10.87 -8.98
CA PRO A 125 -2.74 11.73 -8.10
C PRO A 125 -2.16 11.70 -6.69
N HIS A 126 -2.57 12.67 -5.86
CA HIS A 126 -2.25 12.63 -4.45
C HIS A 126 -2.98 11.48 -3.74
N VAL A 127 -2.41 11.04 -2.62
CA VAL A 127 -3.06 10.11 -1.70
C VAL A 127 -4.47 10.65 -1.36
N PRO A 128 -5.53 9.84 -1.50
CA PRO A 128 -6.89 10.33 -1.29
C PRO A 128 -7.09 10.93 0.11
N GLY A 129 -7.50 12.20 0.15
CA GLY A 129 -7.73 12.94 1.41
C GLY A 129 -6.45 13.38 2.13
N ALA A 130 -5.29 13.28 1.49
CA ALA A 130 -4.06 13.82 2.03
C ALA A 130 -4.00 15.35 1.90
N ILE A 131 -3.56 16.02 2.96
CA ILE A 131 -3.42 17.48 3.04
C ILE A 131 -1.99 17.95 2.76
N ASP A 132 -1.04 17.02 2.79
CA ASP A 132 0.40 17.22 2.63
C ASP A 132 0.86 17.13 1.16
N GLY A 133 -0.05 16.80 0.24
CA GLY A 133 0.23 16.67 -1.18
C GLY A 133 1.07 15.45 -1.56
N VAL A 134 1.20 14.45 -0.67
CA VAL A 134 1.95 13.22 -0.98
C VAL A 134 1.29 12.51 -2.16
N ALA A 135 2.08 12.23 -3.20
CA ALA A 135 1.65 11.47 -4.37
C ALA A 135 1.41 10.00 -4.02
N MET A 136 0.47 9.36 -4.72
CA MET A 136 0.32 7.91 -4.66
C MET A 136 1.54 7.21 -5.25
N ASP A 137 2.00 6.17 -4.57
CA ASP A 137 3.03 5.27 -5.06
C ASP A 137 2.55 4.57 -6.33
N LEU A 138 3.49 4.24 -7.22
CA LEU A 138 3.19 3.44 -8.40
C LEU A 138 2.75 2.04 -7.98
N PRO A 139 1.75 1.45 -8.66
CA PRO A 139 1.47 0.04 -8.48
C PRO A 139 2.72 -0.75 -8.89
N PRO A 140 3.04 -1.86 -8.21
CA PRO A 140 4.12 -2.71 -8.64
C PRO A 140 3.85 -3.24 -10.06
N ASP A 141 4.89 -3.25 -10.90
CA ASP A 141 4.88 -3.73 -12.29
C ASP A 141 4.84 -5.28 -12.35
N ASN A 142 3.94 -5.90 -11.57
CA ASN A 142 3.69 -7.33 -11.57
C ASN A 142 2.22 -7.64 -11.89
N LEU A 143 2.02 -8.50 -12.89
CA LEU A 143 0.70 -9.05 -13.18
C LEU A 143 0.26 -10.02 -12.05
N PRO A 144 -1.06 -10.22 -11.87
CA PRO A 144 -1.53 -11.28 -11.00
C PRO A 144 -1.01 -12.64 -11.48
N PRO A 145 -0.69 -13.56 -10.55
CA PRO A 145 -0.19 -14.87 -10.93
C PRO A 145 -1.22 -15.59 -11.81
N GLU A 146 -0.78 -16.12 -12.95
CA GLU A 146 -1.60 -17.01 -13.75
C GLU A 146 -1.88 -18.27 -12.94
N GLY A 147 -3.15 -18.47 -12.57
CA GLY A 147 -3.62 -19.74 -12.01
C GLY A 147 -3.12 -20.17 -10.62
N SER A 148 -2.38 -19.36 -9.86
CA SER A 148 -1.97 -19.77 -8.50
C SER A 148 -2.95 -19.29 -7.41
N PRO A 149 -3.37 -20.16 -6.48
CA PRO A 149 -4.19 -19.78 -5.34
C PRO A 149 -3.42 -18.79 -4.46
N ALA A 150 -4.17 -17.86 -3.85
CA ALA A 150 -3.64 -16.86 -2.93
C ALA A 150 -2.69 -17.50 -1.92
N GLU A 151 -1.47 -16.98 -1.82
CA GLU A 151 -0.58 -17.27 -0.70
C GLU A 151 -1.24 -16.65 0.54
N ALA A 152 -1.88 -17.52 1.33
CA ALA A 152 -2.47 -17.16 2.62
C ALA A 152 -1.34 -16.89 3.63
N PRO A 153 -1.59 -16.03 4.65
CA PRO A 153 -0.58 -15.51 5.56
C PRO A 153 0.17 -16.56 6.38
#